data_AF-Q3J5D9-F1
#
_entry.id   AF-Q3J5D9-F1
#
_cell.length_a   1.000
_cell.length_b   1.000
_cell.length_c   1.000
_cell.angle_alpha   90.00
_cell.angle_beta   90.00
_cell.angle_gamma   90.00
#
_symmetry.space_group_name_H-M   'P 1'
#
loop_
_entity.id
_entity.type
_entity.pdbx_description
1 polymer ?
#
loop_
_entity_poly.entity_id
_entity_poly.type
_entity_poly.pdbx_seq_one_letter_code
_entity_poly.pdbx_strand_id
1 'polypeptide(L)'
;MDLRTLLLPAALLAATPLLADEATIARLEAAFAALTPEERVAVQEELEIAGLYVGPVDGSTGPGDGRTLEDAATFIEENSAGMVAVPLATDEEARAFAKSLAERGYSSWLYGEGDEG
;
A
#
# COMPACT_ATOMS: atom_id res chain seq x y z
N MET A 1 -5.07 57.57 20.83
CA MET A 1 -4.51 56.42 21.56
C MET A 1 -5.69 55.50 21.85
N ASP A 2 -5.83 54.42 21.10
CA ASP A 2 -6.83 53.38 21.37
C ASP A 2 -6.17 52.02 21.11
N LEU A 3 -5.89 51.31 22.21
CA LEU A 3 -5.49 49.91 22.23
C LEU A 3 -6.76 49.07 22.13
N ARG A 4 -7.02 48.43 20.99
CA ARG A 4 -8.02 47.35 20.92
C ARG A 4 -7.53 46.22 20.03
N THR A 5 -7.04 45.20 20.73
CA THR A 5 -7.23 43.78 20.45
C THR A 5 -6.42 43.17 19.30
N LEU A 6 -5.30 42.55 19.72
CA LEU A 6 -4.66 41.41 19.08
C LEU A 6 -5.69 40.33 18.69
N LEU A 7 -5.64 39.86 17.45
CA LEU A 7 -6.10 38.53 17.06
C LEU A 7 -5.11 38.01 15.99
N LEU A 8 -4.04 37.39 16.48
CA LEU A 8 -3.15 36.51 15.71
C LEU A 8 -3.75 35.07 15.73
N PRO A 9 -3.34 34.20 14.80
CA PRO A 9 -4.21 33.55 13.82
C PRO A 9 -4.72 32.19 14.29
N ALA A 10 -5.91 31.79 13.84
CA ALA A 10 -6.33 30.40 13.88
C ALA A 10 -5.65 29.65 12.72
N ALA A 11 -4.37 29.33 12.88
CA ALA A 11 -3.72 28.30 12.06
C ALA A 11 -4.32 26.95 12.47
N LEU A 12 -5.25 26.44 11.66
CA LEU A 12 -5.75 25.08 11.80
C LEU A 12 -4.60 24.12 11.48
N LEU A 13 -4.06 23.49 12.50
CA LEU A 13 -3.03 22.46 12.39
C LEU A 13 -3.66 21.19 11.78
N ALA A 14 -3.79 21.13 10.45
CA ALA A 14 -4.11 19.89 9.75
C ALA A 14 -2.86 19.00 9.72
N ALA A 15 -2.54 18.37 10.84
CA ALA A 15 -1.36 17.52 10.99
C ALA A 15 -1.78 16.08 11.30
N THR A 16 -2.43 15.38 10.37
CA THR A 16 -2.65 13.92 10.49
C THR A 16 -2.77 13.18 9.14
N PRO A 17 -1.77 13.22 8.24
CA PRO A 17 -1.58 12.11 7.30
C PRO A 17 -0.52 11.11 7.79
N LEU A 18 0.55 11.58 8.45
CA LEU A 18 1.76 10.78 8.70
C LEU A 18 1.58 9.52 9.58
N LEU A 19 0.61 9.52 10.51
CA LEU A 19 0.39 8.37 11.42
C LEU A 19 -0.51 7.28 10.82
N ALA A 20 -1.34 7.61 9.84
CA ALA A 20 -2.21 6.63 9.19
C ALA A 20 -1.39 5.69 8.29
N ASP A 21 -0.40 6.25 7.59
CA ASP A 21 0.49 5.52 6.70
C ASP A 21 1.37 4.52 7.48
N GLU A 22 2.00 4.92 8.58
CA GLU A 22 2.86 4.02 9.39
C GLU A 22 2.10 2.81 9.96
N ALA A 23 0.85 3.02 10.42
CA ALA A 23 0.04 1.93 10.91
C ALA A 23 -0.37 0.97 9.77
N THR A 24 -0.63 1.51 8.58
CA THR A 24 -0.98 0.73 7.39
C THR A 24 0.22 -0.09 6.91
N ILE A 25 1.40 0.53 6.82
CA ILE A 25 2.67 -0.14 6.50
C ILE A 25 2.93 -1.29 7.48
N ALA A 26 2.80 -1.06 8.79
CA ALA A 26 3.02 -2.11 9.79
C ALA A 26 2.03 -3.28 9.65
N ARG A 27 0.77 -3.02 9.28
CA ARG A 27 -0.21 -4.08 8.99
C ARG A 27 0.15 -4.86 7.74
N LEU A 28 0.61 -4.19 6.69
CA LEU A 28 1.05 -4.82 5.45
C LEU A 28 2.31 -5.66 5.66
N GLU A 29 3.28 -5.18 6.44
CA GLU A 29 4.45 -5.99 6.85
C GLU A 29 3.99 -7.25 7.60
N ALA A 30 3.08 -7.11 8.55
CA ALA A 30 2.55 -8.25 9.30
C ALA A 30 1.73 -9.22 8.41
N ALA A 31 0.94 -8.70 7.46
CA ALA A 31 0.16 -9.48 6.52
C ALA A 31 1.06 -10.28 5.57
N PHE A 32 2.08 -9.64 5.00
CA PHE A 32 3.07 -10.29 4.14
C PHE A 32 3.85 -11.36 4.91
N ALA A 33 4.32 -11.05 6.12
CA ALA A 33 5.05 -12.00 6.95
C ALA A 33 4.22 -13.24 7.36
N ALA A 34 2.89 -13.12 7.42
CA ALA A 34 1.99 -14.21 7.76
C ALA A 34 1.71 -15.19 6.61
N LEU A 35 2.02 -14.83 5.36
CA LEU A 35 1.92 -15.72 4.20
C LEU A 35 2.92 -16.90 4.31
N THR A 36 2.69 -17.99 3.58
CA THR A 36 3.70 -19.04 3.44
C THR A 36 4.92 -18.54 2.65
N PRO A 37 6.10 -19.18 2.76
CA PRO A 37 7.26 -18.80 1.95
C PRO A 37 6.97 -18.79 0.44
N GLU A 38 6.19 -19.76 -0.04
CA GLU A 38 5.81 -19.86 -1.46
C GLU A 38 4.88 -18.72 -1.88
N GLU A 39 3.93 -18.34 -1.02
CA GLU A 39 3.05 -17.20 -1.25
C GLU A 39 3.84 -15.88 -1.26
N ARG A 40 4.82 -15.73 -0.37
CA ARG A 40 5.69 -14.54 -0.36
C ARG A 40 6.53 -14.45 -1.63
N VAL A 41 7.08 -15.56 -2.12
CA VAL A 41 7.75 -15.61 -3.43
C VAL A 41 6.79 -15.16 -4.53
N ALA A 42 5.56 -15.68 -4.57
CA ALA A 42 4.58 -15.29 -5.59
C ALA A 42 4.25 -13.79 -5.57
N VAL A 43 4.10 -13.19 -4.38
CA VAL A 43 3.93 -11.73 -4.24
C VAL A 43 5.16 -10.98 -4.76
N GLN A 44 6.36 -11.41 -4.38
CA GLN A 44 7.61 -10.78 -4.83
C GLN A 44 7.77 -10.87 -6.35
N GLU A 45 7.42 -12.00 -6.96
CA GLU A 45 7.39 -12.17 -8.43
C GLU A 45 6.41 -11.18 -9.09
N GLU A 46 5.17 -11.09 -8.60
CA GLU A 46 4.16 -10.18 -9.16
C GLU A 46 4.61 -8.72 -9.08
N LEU A 47 5.18 -8.33 -7.94
CA LEU A 47 5.66 -6.96 -7.73
C LEU A 47 6.97 -6.68 -8.46
N GLU A 48 7.84 -7.67 -8.68
CA GLU A 48 9.04 -7.53 -9.53
C GLU A 48 8.66 -7.32 -11.00
N ILE A 49 7.69 -8.09 -11.52
CA ILE A 49 7.17 -7.93 -12.88
C ILE A 49 6.59 -6.52 -13.09
N ALA A 50 5.88 -5.99 -12.09
CA ALA A 50 5.35 -4.64 -12.10
C ALA A 50 6.42 -3.54 -11.91
N GLY A 51 7.68 -3.91 -11.63
CA GLY A 51 8.77 -2.97 -11.36
C GLY A 51 8.72 -2.29 -9.98
N LEU A 52 7.91 -2.81 -9.06
CA LEU A 52 7.69 -2.27 -7.71
C LEU A 52 8.58 -2.93 -6.65
N TYR A 53 9.05 -4.15 -6.90
CA TYR A 53 9.91 -4.88 -5.96
C TYR A 53 11.38 -4.84 -6.40
N VAL A 54 12.25 -4.46 -5.46
CA VAL A 54 13.71 -4.42 -5.67
C VAL A 54 14.39 -5.29 -4.62
N GLY A 55 14.85 -6.46 -5.02
CA GLY A 55 15.51 -7.39 -4.13
C GLY A 55 15.47 -8.82 -4.67
N PRO A 56 16.01 -9.79 -3.90
CA PRO A 56 15.84 -11.20 -4.24
C PRO A 56 14.38 -11.62 -4.11
N VAL A 57 13.90 -12.39 -5.08
CA VAL A 57 12.63 -13.10 -5.03
C VAL A 57 12.87 -14.47 -4.38
N ASP A 58 12.85 -14.50 -3.06
CA ASP A 58 13.21 -15.69 -2.26
C ASP A 58 12.27 -15.97 -1.07
N GLY A 59 11.20 -15.18 -0.92
CA GLY A 59 10.22 -15.30 0.15
C GLY A 59 10.76 -14.87 1.51
N SER A 60 11.90 -14.20 1.59
CA SER A 60 12.38 -13.56 2.82
C SER A 60 11.55 -12.32 3.13
N THR A 61 11.34 -12.03 4.41
CA THR A 61 10.69 -10.80 4.86
C THR A 61 11.74 -9.79 5.29
N GLY A 62 11.54 -8.52 5.01
CA GLY A 62 12.44 -7.44 5.35
C GLY A 62 11.72 -6.14 5.72
N PRO A 63 12.43 -5.21 6.37
CA PRO A 63 11.92 -3.86 6.57
C PRO A 63 11.66 -3.23 5.20
N GLY A 64 10.46 -2.68 5.01
CA GLY A 64 10.06 -2.05 3.75
C GLY A 64 9.10 -2.87 2.90
N ASP A 65 8.88 -4.16 3.18
CA ASP A 65 7.88 -4.96 2.46
C ASP A 65 6.50 -4.31 2.52
N GLY A 66 6.10 -3.80 3.70
CA GLY A 66 4.81 -3.13 3.85
C GLY A 66 4.71 -1.83 3.05
N ARG A 67 5.82 -1.10 2.89
CA ARG A 67 5.84 0.10 2.04
C ARG A 67 5.70 -0.28 0.57
N THR A 68 6.40 -1.32 0.12
CA THR A 68 6.27 -1.85 -1.23
C THR A 68 4.85 -2.32 -1.54
N LEU A 69 4.18 -2.96 -0.58
CA LEU A 69 2.77 -3.36 -0.73
C LEU A 69 1.83 -2.15 -0.76
N GLU A 70 2.09 -1.10 0.01
CA GLU A 70 1.30 0.15 -0.03
C GLU A 70 1.46 0.87 -1.38
N ASP A 71 2.69 0.94 -1.89
CA ASP A 71 2.99 1.50 -3.22
C ASP A 71 2.29 0.66 -4.31
N ALA A 72 2.22 -0.66 -4.17
CA ALA A 72 1.47 -1.53 -5.07
C ALA A 72 -0.05 -1.31 -5.03
N ALA A 73 -0.64 -1.12 -3.84
CA ALA A 73 -2.05 -0.79 -3.72
C ALA A 73 -2.36 0.53 -4.44
N THR A 74 -1.52 1.56 -4.22
CA THR A 74 -1.64 2.86 -4.90
C THR A 74 -1.55 2.70 -6.42
N PHE A 75 -0.56 1.94 -6.90
CA PHE A 75 -0.37 1.69 -8.33
C PHE A 75 -1.57 0.98 -8.98
N ILE A 76 -2.19 0.02 -8.30
CA ILE A 76 -3.41 -0.67 -8.76
C ILE A 76 -4.59 0.29 -8.87
N GLU A 77 -4.80 1.16 -7.87
CA GLU A 77 -5.87 2.17 -7.91
C GLU A 77 -5.65 3.16 -9.07
N GLU A 78 -4.41 3.60 -9.28
CA GLU A 78 -4.04 4.51 -10.37
C GLU A 78 -4.23 3.87 -11.75
N ASN A 79 -3.70 2.66 -11.96
CA ASN A 79 -3.82 1.95 -13.25
C ASN A 79 -5.25 1.52 -13.58
N SER A 80 -6.08 1.31 -12.56
CA SER A 80 -7.51 1.02 -12.77
C SER A 80 -8.36 2.29 -12.94
N ALA A 81 -7.75 3.48 -12.99
CA ALA A 81 -8.47 4.76 -12.98
C ALA A 81 -9.50 4.87 -11.82
N GLY A 82 -9.19 4.26 -10.68
CA GLY A 82 -10.05 4.17 -9.49
C GLY A 82 -11.20 3.16 -9.59
N MET A 83 -11.26 2.31 -10.62
CA MET A 83 -12.27 1.25 -10.72
C MET A 83 -12.04 0.13 -9.71
N VAL A 84 -10.79 -0.10 -9.33
CA VAL A 84 -10.40 -1.01 -8.26
C VAL A 84 -9.94 -0.16 -7.08
N ALA A 85 -10.57 -0.38 -5.92
CA ALA A 85 -10.12 0.16 -4.64
C ALA A 85 -9.45 -0.96 -3.84
N VAL A 86 -8.34 -0.65 -3.19
CA VAL A 86 -7.61 -1.58 -2.33
C VAL A 86 -7.75 -1.08 -0.89
N PRO A 87 -8.79 -1.51 -0.15
CA PRO A 87 -8.94 -1.10 1.23
C PRO A 87 -7.81 -1.68 2.07
N LEU A 88 -7.25 -0.88 2.98
CA LEU A 88 -6.11 -1.26 3.84
C LEU A 88 -6.31 -0.80 5.30
N ALA A 89 -7.52 -0.40 5.68
CA ALA A 89 -7.79 0.22 6.98
C ALA A 89 -7.70 -0.77 8.14
N THR A 90 -7.87 -2.06 7.87
CA THR A 90 -7.90 -3.13 8.86
C THR A 90 -6.89 -4.24 8.56
N ASP A 91 -6.53 -5.00 9.60
CA ASP A 91 -5.64 -6.17 9.47
C ASP A 91 -6.23 -7.24 8.54
N GLU A 92 -7.56 -7.39 8.51
CA GLU A 92 -8.25 -8.33 7.63
C GLU A 92 -8.11 -7.93 6.16
N GLU A 93 -8.31 -6.65 5.86
CA GLU A 93 -8.15 -6.11 4.51
C GLU A 93 -6.70 -6.18 4.02
N ALA A 94 -5.72 -5.84 4.88
CA ALA A 94 -4.29 -5.98 4.54
C ALA A 94 -3.90 -7.43 4.23
N ARG A 95 -4.42 -8.40 4.99
CA ARG A 95 -4.22 -9.84 4.72
C ARG A 95 -4.89 -10.27 3.42
N ALA A 96 -6.11 -9.83 3.17
CA ALA A 96 -6.82 -10.13 1.94
C ALA A 96 -6.07 -9.58 0.72
N PHE A 97 -5.50 -8.37 0.83
CA PHE A 97 -4.68 -7.77 -0.22
C PHE A 97 -3.41 -8.58 -0.48
N ALA A 98 -2.60 -8.87 0.54
CA ALA A 98 -1.37 -9.66 0.40
C ALA A 98 -1.65 -11.06 -0.17
N LYS A 99 -2.74 -11.70 0.27
CA LYS A 99 -3.19 -12.99 -0.25
C LYS A 99 -3.63 -12.92 -1.72
N SER A 100 -4.35 -11.87 -2.09
CA SER A 100 -4.78 -11.65 -3.49
C SER A 100 -3.60 -11.40 -4.43
N LEU A 101 -2.55 -10.71 -3.97
CA LEU A 101 -1.29 -10.59 -4.72
C LEU A 101 -0.64 -11.96 -4.93
N ALA A 102 -0.55 -12.79 -3.88
CA ALA A 102 0.00 -14.16 -4.01
C ALA A 102 -0.79 -15.03 -5.00
N GLU A 103 -2.09 -14.77 -5.13
CA GLU A 103 -3.01 -15.46 -6.03
C GLU A 103 -3.12 -14.81 -7.42
N ARG A 104 -2.30 -13.79 -7.72
CA ARG A 104 -2.32 -13.06 -9.00
C ARG A 104 -3.65 -12.36 -9.29
N GLY A 105 -4.38 -11.98 -8.25
CA GLY A 105 -5.69 -11.34 -8.35
C GLY A 105 -5.66 -9.92 -8.94
N TYR A 106 -4.49 -9.28 -8.96
CA TYR A 106 -4.30 -7.91 -9.45
C TYR A 106 -3.43 -7.80 -10.72
N SER A 107 -3.05 -8.92 -11.34
CA SER A 107 -2.09 -8.91 -12.46
C SER A 107 -2.52 -8.02 -13.63
N SER A 108 -3.82 -7.97 -13.94
CA SER A 108 -4.37 -7.09 -14.99
C SER A 108 -4.14 -5.60 -14.74
N TRP A 109 -3.94 -5.20 -13.48
CA TRP A 109 -3.71 -3.81 -13.08
C TRP A 109 -2.24 -3.54 -12.73
N LEU A 110 -1.46 -4.60 -12.50
CA LEU A 110 -0.02 -4.50 -12.24
C LEU A 110 0.81 -4.49 -13.52
N TYR A 111 0.44 -5.28 -14.52
CA TYR A 111 1.22 -5.39 -15.77
C TYR A 111 0.38 -5.80 -17.00
N GLY A 112 -0.94 -5.94 -16.86
CA GLY A 112 -1.86 -6.04 -17.98
C GLY A 112 -2.25 -4.64 -18.50
N GLU A 113 -2.50 -4.52 -19.80
CA GLU A 113 -3.18 -3.36 -20.38
C GLU A 113 -4.56 -3.27 -19.72
N GLY A 114 -4.79 -2.30 -18.84
CA GLY A 114 -6.00 -2.14 -18.03
C GLY A 114 -7.32 -1.91 -18.80
N ASP A 115 -7.40 -2.32 -20.08
CA ASP A 115 -8.54 -2.14 -20.98
C ASP A 115 -8.69 -3.23 -22.06
N GLU A 116 -8.19 -4.47 -21.84
CA GLU A 116 -8.55 -5.60 -22.73
C GLU A 116 -9.81 -6.33 -22.22
N GLY A 117 -10.97 -5.71 -22.42
CA GLY A 117 -12.30 -6.29 -22.15
C GLY A 117 -13.38 -5.81 -23.10
#